data_AF-A0A223NVG1-F1
#
_entry.id   AF-A0A223NVG1-F1
#
_cell.length_a   1.000
_cell.length_b   1.000
_cell.length_c   1.000
_cell.angle_alpha   90.00
_cell.angle_beta   90.00
_cell.angle_gamma   90.00
#
_symmetry.space_group_name_H-M   'P 1'
#
loop_
_entity.id
_entity.type
_entity.pdbx_description
1 polymer ?
#
loop_
_entity_poly.entity_id
_entity_poly.type
_entity_poly.pdbx_seq_one_letter_code
_entity_poly.pdbx_strand_id
1 'polypeptide(L)' 'MPAAIQFSAGKNNKPQVKNIPPLKLEYNMSHSADAILLAVSDSAIGADIEFINQSFGFNEVLVIILV' A
#
# COMPACT_ATOMS: atom_id res chain seq x y z
N MET A 1 -13.00 2.11 20.90
CA MET A 1 -12.61 0.69 20.72
C MET A 1 -12.27 0.46 19.26
N PRO A 2 -11.34 -0.44 18.91
CA PRO A 2 -10.93 -0.68 17.52
C PRO A 2 -12.10 -0.98 16.56
N ALA A 3 -13.13 -1.69 17.02
CA ALA A 3 -14.32 -2.02 16.24
C ALA A 3 -15.17 -0.81 15.79
N ALA A 4 -14.93 0.39 16.35
CA ALA A 4 -15.62 1.61 15.94
C ALA A 4 -14.99 2.28 14.70
N ILE A 5 -13.83 1.80 14.24
CA ILE A 5 -13.15 2.34 13.06
C ILE A 5 -13.97 1.95 11.82
N GLN A 6 -14.40 2.95 11.05
CA GLN A 6 -15.16 2.76 9.82
C GLN A 6 -14.23 2.94 8.63
N PHE A 7 -14.08 1.87 7.84
CA PHE A 7 -13.33 1.89 6.58
C PHE A 7 -14.26 2.11 5.39
N SER A 8 -13.76 2.78 4.35
CA SER A 8 -14.48 3.00 3.10
C SER A 8 -13.53 2.99 1.90
N ALA A 9 -14.05 2.71 0.71
CA ALA A 9 -13.32 2.86 -0.54
C ALA A 9 -13.33 4.34 -0.98
N GLY A 10 -12.14 4.92 -1.13
CA GLY A 10 -11.94 6.25 -1.69
C GLY A 10 -11.77 6.23 -3.21
N LYS A 11 -11.17 7.29 -3.76
CA LYS A 11 -10.84 7.38 -5.19
C LYS A 11 -9.97 6.19 -5.61
N ASN A 12 -10.27 5.59 -6.76
CA ASN A 12 -9.56 4.42 -7.31
C ASN A 12 -9.50 3.23 -6.33
N ASN A 13 -10.54 3.06 -5.50
CA ASN A 13 -10.62 2.03 -4.44
C ASN A 13 -9.52 2.13 -3.37
N LYS A 14 -8.83 3.27 -3.24
CA LYS A 14 -7.85 3.47 -2.16
C LYS A 14 -8.57 3.38 -0.81
N PRO A 15 -8.17 2.48 0.10
CA PRO A 15 -8.80 2.38 1.42
C PRO A 15 -8.60 3.65 2.25
N GLN A 16 -9.65 4.09 2.93
CA GLN A 16 -9.66 5.26 3.80
C GLN A 16 -10.42 4.96 5.09
N VAL A 17 -10.13 5.72 6.16
CA VAL A 17 -10.98 5.74 7.35
C VAL A 17 -11.92 6.94 7.27
N LYS A 18 -13.13 6.77 7.81
CA LYS A 18 -14.04 7.89 7.99
C LYS A 18 -13.47 8.85 9.05
N ASN A 19 -12.99 10.01 8.59
CA ASN A 19 -12.44 11.04 9.46
C ASN A 19 -13.53 11.72 10.31
N ILE A 20 -13.22 11.97 11.58
CA ILE A 20 -14.05 12.75 12.50
C ILE A 20 -13.24 14.02 12.83
N PRO A 21 -13.67 15.21 12.36
CA PRO A 21 -12.95 16.44 12.64
C PRO A 21 -12.68 16.63 14.15
N PRO A 22 -11.49 17.12 14.55
CA PRO A 22 -10.40 17.62 13.70
C PRO A 22 -9.43 16.54 13.20
N LEU A 23 -9.65 15.26 13.53
CA LEU A 23 -8.74 14.17 13.16
C LEU A 23 -8.82 13.90 11.65
N LYS A 24 -7.71 14.17 10.97
CA LYS A 24 -7.46 13.73 9.60
C LYS A 24 -6.43 12.60 9.65
N LEU A 25 -6.90 11.38 9.49
CA LEU A 25 -6.07 10.18 9.41
C LEU A 25 -6.11 9.67 7.96
N GLU A 26 -4.93 9.59 7.35
CA GLU A 26 -4.70 8.92 6.08
C GLU A 26 -3.81 7.71 6.35
N TYR A 27 -4.04 6.61 5.63
CA TYR A 27 -3.17 5.44 5.72
C TYR A 27 -2.96 4.80 4.35
N ASN A 28 -1.89 4.02 4.26
CA ASN A 28 -1.66 3.11 3.17
C ASN A 28 -1.07 1.81 3.69
N MET A 29 -1.44 0.69 3.08
CA MET A 29 -1.01 -0.64 3.47
C MET A 29 -0.52 -1.37 2.24
N SER A 30 0.67 -1.94 2.33
CA SER A 30 1.23 -2.88 1.36
C SER A 30 1.73 -4.12 2.10
N HIS A 31 1.71 -5.27 1.46
CA HIS A 31 2.20 -6.52 2.03
C HIS A 31 2.91 -7.33 0.96
N SER A 32 4.03 -7.96 1.32
CA SER A 32 4.77 -8.85 0.42
C SER A 32 5.50 -9.91 1.23
N ALA A 33 5.43 -11.16 0.78
CA ALA A 33 5.86 -12.35 1.54
C ALA A 33 5.31 -12.36 2.99
N ASP A 34 6.20 -12.32 3.97
CA ASP A 34 5.92 -12.38 5.41
C ASP A 34 5.90 -10.99 6.08
N ALA A 35 5.92 -9.91 5.29
CA ALA A 35 5.94 -8.53 5.77
C ALA A 35 4.64 -7.78 5.43
N ILE A 36 4.18 -6.97 6.39
CA ILE A 36 3.10 -5.99 6.23
C ILE A 36 3.69 -4.61 6.56
N LEU A 37 3.57 -3.66 5.63
CA LEU A 37 3.87 -2.25 5.85
C LEU A 37 2.57 -1.46 6.02
N LEU A 38 2.46 -0.74 7.15
CA LEU A 38 1.39 0.23 7.38
C LEU A 38 2.00 1.62 7.55
N ALA A 39 1.65 2.52 6.63
CA ALA A 39 2.04 3.92 6.70
C ALA A 39 0.84 4.78 7.14
N VAL A 40 1.06 5.68 8.10
CA VAL A 40 0.02 6.54 8.69
C VAL A 40 0.47 8.00 8.66
N SER A 41 -0.42 8.91 8.28
CA SER A 41 -0.13 10.34 8.14
C SER A 41 -1.38 11.20 8.34
N ASP A 42 -1.19 12.52 8.51
CA ASP A 42 -2.24 13.55 8.44
C ASP A 42 -2.49 14.07 7.00
N SER A 43 -1.75 13.53 6.05
CA SER A 43 -1.74 13.90 4.64
C SER A 43 -1.66 12.68 3.73
N ALA A 44 -1.96 12.86 2.44
CA ALA A 44 -2.00 11.75 1.48
C ALA A 44 -0.66 11.00 1.45
N ILE A 45 -0.70 9.69 1.71
CA ILE A 45 0.48 8.83 1.78
C ILE A 45 0.34 7.60 0.88
N GLY A 46 1.44 7.15 0.30
CA GLY A 46 1.55 5.89 -0.43
C GLY A 46 2.83 5.19 0.01
N ALA A 47 2.76 3.89 0.24
CA ALA A 47 3.86 3.08 0.70
C ALA A 47 3.77 1.71 0.06
N ASP A 48 4.91 1.16 -0.32
CA ASP A 48 4.97 -0.12 -1.00
C ASP A 48 6.17 -0.93 -0.52
N ILE A 49 5.99 -2.25 -0.47
CA ILE A 49 7.04 -3.21 -0.17
C ILE A 49 6.94 -4.37 -1.14
N GLU A 50 8.09 -4.84 -1.61
CA GLU A 50 8.16 -6.02 -2.47
C GLU A 50 9.26 -6.96 -2.01
N PHE A 51 8.95 -8.25 -2.00
CA PHE A 51 9.91 -9.30 -1.73
C PHE A 51 10.77 -9.56 -2.98
N ILE A 52 12.08 -9.36 -2.85
CA ILE A 52 13.02 -9.67 -3.93
C ILE A 52 13.37 -11.16 -3.87
N ASN A 53 12.80 -11.94 -4.77
CA ASN A 53 13.18 -13.34 -4.94
C ASN A 53 14.52 -13.43 -5.69
N GLN A 54 15.61 -13.68 -4.95
CA GLN A 54 16.96 -13.80 -5.51
C GLN A 54 17.15 -15.01 -6.44
N SER A 55 16.27 -16.01 -6.34
CA SER A 55 16.26 -17.18 -7.21
C SER A 55 15.53 -16.94 -8.54
N PHE A 56 14.90 -15.76 -8.70
CA PHE A 56 14.25 -15.40 -9.95
C PHE A 56 15.30 -15.10 -11.01
N GLY A 57 15.32 -15.90 -12.07
CA GLY A 57 16.20 -15.70 -13.22
C GLY A 57 15.73 -14.51 -14.05
N PHE A 58 16.25 -13.32 -13.81
CA PHE A 58 15.93 -12.10 -14.59
C PHE A 58 16.30 -12.18 -16.08
N ASN A 59 16.97 -13.26 -16.50
CA ASN A 59 17.41 -13.49 -17.88
C ASN A 59 16.25 -13.60 -18.89
N GLU A 60 15.04 -13.94 -18.45
CA GLU A 60 13.87 -14.08 -19.34
C GLU A 60 13.10 -12.77 -19.57
N VAL A 61 13.30 -11.76 -18.72
CA VAL A 61 12.52 -10.49 -18.75
C VAL A 61 13.23 -9.40 -19.58
N LEU A 62 14.50 -9.57 -19.91
CA LEU A 62 15.30 -8.57 -20.65
C LEU A 62 15.14 -8.60 -22.18
N VAL A 63 14.39 -9.56 -22.74
CA VAL A 63 14.14 -9.63 -24.18
C VAL A 63 12.81 -8.95 -24.48
N ILE A 64 12.87 -7.74 -25.03
CA ILE A 64 11.87 -6.89 -25.72
C ILE A 64 11.96 -5.42 -25.23
N ILE A 65 13.15 -4.81 -25.30
CA ILE A 65 13.30 -3.35 -25.54
C ILE A 65 14.59 -3.14 -26.34
N LEU A 66 14.68 -3.72 -27.54
CA LEU A 66 15.64 -3.32 -28.58
C LEU A 66 15.01 -3.69 -29.94
N VAL A 67 14.12 -2.83 -30.44
CA VAL A 67 13.82 -2.68 -31.87
C VAL A 67 13.68 -1.19 -32.15
#